data_AF-I4BTP6-F1
#
_entry.id   AF-I4BTP6-F1
#
_cell.length_a   1.000
_cell.length_b   1.000
_cell.length_c   1.000
_cell.angle_alpha   90.00
_cell.angle_beta   90.00
_cell.angle_gamma   90.00
#
_symmetry.space_group_name_H-M   'P 1'
#
loop_
_entity.id
_entity.type
_entity.pdbx_description
1 polymer ?
#
loop_
_entity_poly.entity_id
_entity_poly.type
_entity_poly.pdbx_seq_one_letter_code
_entity_poly.pdbx_strand_id
1 'polypeptide(L)'
;MADTNAGEEIAGRRRNWRHRENRASSKLVAKRVSEEDHHALTRYADARGVKLAELLAPAVDDLIQQAREFCNAEDAPAVRAS
;
A
#
# COMPACT_ATOMS: atom_id res chain seq x y z
N MET A 1 55.98 19.51 -22.75
CA MET A 1 54.86 18.55 -22.67
C MET A 1 55.22 17.59 -21.56
N ALA A 2 54.46 17.54 -20.47
CA ALA A 2 54.79 16.75 -19.28
C ALA A 2 53.64 15.78 -18.97
N ASP A 3 53.99 14.50 -18.87
CA ASP A 3 53.22 13.42 -18.28
C ASP A 3 53.11 13.58 -16.76
N THR A 4 51.94 13.32 -16.15
CA THR A 4 51.74 12.31 -15.06
C THR A 4 50.35 12.41 -14.38
N ASN A 5 49.80 11.21 -14.10
CA ASN A 5 48.98 10.78 -12.96
C ASN A 5 47.70 11.54 -12.56
N ALA A 6 46.56 10.83 -12.59
CA ALA A 6 45.87 10.40 -11.38
C ALA A 6 44.61 9.61 -11.77
N GLY A 7 44.68 8.28 -11.66
CA GLY A 7 43.47 7.54 -11.34
C GLY A 7 43.15 7.81 -9.88
N GLU A 8 41.97 8.34 -9.59
CA GLU A 8 41.29 8.13 -8.31
C GLU A 8 39.84 8.68 -8.40
N GLU A 9 38.91 7.93 -7.82
CA GLU A 9 37.65 8.41 -7.23
C GLU A 9 36.44 8.81 -8.11
N ILE A 10 35.72 7.81 -8.65
CA ILE A 10 34.27 7.74 -8.36
C ILE A 10 33.89 6.29 -7.96
N ALA A 11 34.69 5.68 -7.08
CA ALA A 11 34.24 4.56 -6.27
C ALA A 11 33.35 5.11 -5.13
N GLY A 12 32.14 5.59 -5.42
CA GLY A 12 31.49 6.46 -4.42
C GLY A 12 30.02 6.80 -4.56
N ARG A 13 29.19 6.03 -5.27
CA ARG A 13 27.75 6.04 -4.99
C ARG A 13 27.12 4.69 -5.26
N ARG A 14 27.49 3.72 -4.42
CA ARG A 14 26.56 2.63 -4.08
C ARG A 14 25.27 3.30 -3.62
N ARG A 15 24.31 3.45 -4.54
CA ARG A 15 22.95 3.88 -4.25
C ARG A 15 22.39 2.85 -3.28
N ASN A 16 22.45 3.15 -1.99
CA ASN A 16 21.99 2.29 -0.91
C ASN A 16 20.49 2.06 -1.06
N TRP A 17 20.12 1.02 -1.80
CA TRP A 17 18.73 0.54 -1.94
C TRP A 17 18.12 0.22 -0.56
N ARG A 18 18.97 -0.14 0.41
CA ARG A 18 18.62 -0.41 1.82
C ARG A 18 17.98 0.78 2.56
N HIS A 19 18.12 2.00 2.04
CA HIS A 19 17.45 3.19 2.60
C HIS A 19 16.11 3.53 1.92
N ARG A 20 15.67 2.72 0.94
CA ARG A 20 14.43 2.99 0.18
C ARG A 20 13.19 2.31 0.77
N GLU A 21 13.34 1.20 1.46
CA GLU A 21 12.21 0.35 1.86
C GLU A 21 12.02 0.29 3.37
N ASN A 22 11.85 1.46 4.00
CA ASN A 22 11.09 1.51 5.26
C ASN A 22 10.50 2.91 5.50
N ARG A 23 9.85 3.49 4.49
CA ARG A 23 8.80 4.47 4.83
C ARG A 23 7.58 3.64 5.16
N ALA A 24 6.98 3.89 6.32
CA ALA A 24 5.64 3.44 6.67
C ALA A 24 4.64 4.05 5.68
N SER A 25 4.64 3.56 4.45
CA SER A 25 3.63 3.89 3.46
C SER A 25 2.32 3.32 3.97
N SER A 26 1.27 4.14 3.91
CA SER A 26 -0.09 3.69 4.12
C SER A 26 -0.31 2.40 3.34
N LYS A 27 -0.72 1.32 4.03
CA LYS A 27 -0.96 0.03 3.39
C LYS A 27 -2.13 0.20 2.42
N LEU A 28 -1.98 -0.30 1.19
CA LEU A 28 -3.01 -0.22 0.16
C LEU A 28 -3.73 -1.56 0.05
N VAL A 29 -5.07 -1.52 0.15
CA VAL A 29 -5.94 -2.63 -0.22
C VAL A 29 -6.48 -2.34 -1.61
N ALA A 30 -6.25 -3.24 -2.56
CA ALA A 30 -6.67 -3.08 -3.95
C ALA A 30 -7.22 -4.40 -4.50
N LYS A 31 -8.27 -4.30 -5.34
CA LYS A 31 -8.85 -5.42 -6.08
C LYS A 31 -8.64 -5.19 -7.57
N ARG A 32 -8.16 -6.21 -8.28
CA ARG A 32 -8.18 -6.22 -9.75
C ARG A 32 -9.59 -6.54 -10.23
N VAL A 33 -10.07 -5.77 -11.19
CA VAL A 33 -11.37 -5.94 -11.85
C VAL A 33 -11.15 -6.00 -13.36
N SER A 34 -12.18 -6.41 -14.10
CA SER A 34 -12.13 -6.33 -15.56
C SER A 34 -12.04 -4.89 -16.03
N GLU A 35 -11.54 -4.67 -17.25
CA GLU A 35 -11.48 -3.33 -17.83
C GLU A 35 -12.88 -2.72 -18.00
N GLU A 36 -13.87 -3.53 -18.40
CA GLU A 36 -15.26 -3.13 -18.53
C GLU A 36 -15.83 -2.63 -17.20
N ASP A 37 -15.65 -3.40 -16.12
CA ASP A 37 -16.09 -3.01 -14.78
C ASP A 37 -15.40 -1.71 -14.32
N HIS A 38 -14.09 -1.59 -14.58
CA HIS A 38 -13.34 -0.40 -14.22
C HIS A 38 -13.89 0.86 -14.92
N HIS A 39 -14.19 0.77 -16.22
CA HIS A 39 -14.83 1.86 -16.96
C HIS A 39 -16.21 2.19 -16.43
N ALA A 40 -17.05 1.17 -16.16
CA ALA A 40 -18.38 1.37 -15.60
C ALA A 40 -18.32 2.08 -14.23
N LEU A 41 -17.44 1.62 -13.33
CA LEU A 41 -17.23 2.21 -12.01
C LEU A 41 -16.73 3.65 -12.09
N THR A 42 -15.78 3.93 -13.00
CA THR A 42 -15.24 5.27 -13.20
C THR A 42 -16.32 6.23 -13.68
N ARG A 43 -17.09 5.83 -14.70
CA ARG A 43 -18.20 6.64 -15.23
C ARG A 43 -19.29 6.86 -14.18
N TYR A 44 -19.57 5.85 -13.36
CA TYR A 44 -20.56 5.93 -12.28
C TYR A 44 -20.17 6.94 -11.19
N ALA A 45 -18.88 7.00 -10.85
CA ALA A 45 -18.35 7.96 -9.88
C ALA A 45 -18.34 9.39 -10.45
N ASP A 46 -17.90 9.53 -11.71
CA ASP A 46 -17.87 10.80 -12.44
C ASP A 46 -19.26 11.44 -12.56
N ALA A 47 -20.28 10.64 -12.90
CA ALA A 47 -21.67 11.10 -12.97
C ALA A 47 -22.24 11.64 -11.65
N ARG A 48 -21.61 11.32 -10.52
CA ARG A 48 -21.96 11.80 -9.17
C ARG A 48 -21.05 12.91 -8.68
N GLY A 49 -20.00 13.25 -9.42
CA GLY A 49 -19.00 14.24 -9.01
C GLY A 49 -18.16 13.81 -7.81
N VAL A 50 -18.00 12.50 -7.58
CA VAL A 50 -17.23 11.95 -6.45
C VAL A 50 -16.13 11.01 -6.93
N LYS A 51 -15.11 10.77 -6.10
CA LYS A 51 -14.07 9.79 -6.44
C LYS A 51 -14.56 8.37 -6.16
N LEU A 52 -14.15 7.41 -6.99
CA LEU A 52 -14.47 5.99 -6.78
C LEU A 52 -14.02 5.48 -5.41
N ALA A 53 -12.89 5.99 -4.89
CA ALA A 53 -12.40 5.66 -3.55
C ALA A 53 -13.37 6.07 -2.43
N GLU A 54 -14.08 7.20 -2.58
CA GLU A 54 -15.07 7.66 -1.60
C GLU A 54 -16.32 6.79 -1.61
N LEU A 55 -16.70 6.27 -2.78
CA LEU A 55 -17.79 5.30 -2.90
C LEU A 55 -17.43 3.94 -2.26
N LEU A 56 -16.16 3.54 -2.33
CA LEU A 56 -15.68 2.28 -1.77
C LEU A 56 -15.39 2.36 -0.26
N ALA A 57 -15.03 3.54 0.25
CA ALA A 57 -14.65 3.77 1.64
C ALA A 57 -15.59 3.09 2.66
N PRO A 58 -16.93 3.29 2.64
CA PRO A 58 -17.80 2.70 3.65
C PRO A 58 -17.76 1.16 3.64
N ALA A 59 -17.76 0.54 2.46
CA ALA A 59 -17.69 -0.92 2.36
C ALA A 59 -16.33 -1.48 2.84
N VAL A 60 -15.25 -0.73 2.63
CA VAL A 60 -13.92 -1.10 3.12
C VAL A 60 -13.83 -0.92 4.63
N ASP A 61 -14.41 0.13 5.21
CA ASP A 61 -14.45 0.35 6.65
C ASP A 61 -15.24 -0.75 7.38
N ASP A 62 -16.40 -1.14 6.85
CA ASP A 62 -17.19 -2.28 7.35
C ASP A 62 -16.38 -3.58 7.34
N LEU A 63 -15.64 -3.84 6.26
CA LEU A 63 -14.78 -5.02 6.14
C LEU A 63 -13.62 -4.99 7.16
N ILE A 64 -13.02 -3.81 7.37
CA ILE A 64 -11.95 -3.63 8.37
C ILE A 64 -12.51 -3.89 9.78
N GLN A 65 -13.72 -3.42 10.07
CA GLN A 65 -14.36 -3.65 11.37
C GLN A 65 -14.58 -5.14 11.62
N GLN A 66 -15.17 -5.85 10.64
CA GLN A 66 -15.37 -7.30 10.72
C GLN A 66 -14.05 -8.05 10.90
N ALA A 67 -12.99 -7.65 10.18
CA ALA A 67 -11.67 -8.25 10.31
C ALA A 67 -11.06 -8.05 11.71
N ARG A 68 -11.26 -6.86 12.31
CA ARG A 68 -10.80 -6.58 13.68
C ARG A 68 -11.55 -7.40 14.71
N GLU A 69 -12.86 -7.51 14.58
CA GLU A 69 -13.71 -8.31 15.47
C GLU A 69 -13.31 -9.78 15.43
N PHE A 70 -13.08 -10.32 14.24
CA PHE A 70 -12.58 -11.67 14.06
C PHE A 70 -11.23 -11.87 14.76
N CYS A 71 -10.24 -11.01 14.50
CA CYS A 71 -8.93 -11.14 15.15
C CYS A 71 -9.00 -10.98 16.68
N ASN A 72 -9.84 -10.07 17.20
CA ASN A 72 -10.01 -9.89 18.64
C ASN A 72 -10.69 -11.09 19.30
N ALA A 73 -11.62 -11.75 18.61
CA ALA A 73 -12.27 -12.97 19.09
C ALA A 73 -11.31 -14.17 19.11
N GLU A 74 -10.36 -14.24 18.17
CA GLU A 74 -9.32 -15.27 18.15
C GLU A 74 -8.18 -15.00 19.16
N ASP A 75 -7.85 -13.73 19.41
CA ASP A 75 -6.82 -13.32 20.38
C ASP A 75 -7.33 -13.33 21.84
N ALA A 76 -8.66 -13.32 22.04
CA ALA A 76 -9.25 -13.53 23.35
C ALA A 76 -8.76 -14.90 23.87
N PRO A 77 -7.93 -14.95 24.93
CA PRO A 77 -7.44 -16.22 25.44
C PRO A 77 -8.68 -17.03 25.76
N ALA A 78 -8.76 -18.24 25.20
CA ALA A 78 -9.69 -19.24 25.66
C ALA A 78 -9.52 -19.28 27.17
N VAL A 79 -10.45 -18.61 27.89
CA VAL A 79 -10.50 -18.62 29.34
C VAL A 79 -10.74 -20.08 29.63
N ARG A 80 -9.64 -20.77 29.95
CA ARG A 80 -9.63 -22.15 30.38
C ARG A 80 -10.49 -22.16 31.62
N ALA A 81 -11.77 -22.47 31.43
CA ALA A 81 -12.65 -22.87 32.49
C ALA A 81 -11.94 -23.99 33.24
N SER A 82 -11.48 -23.66 34.44
CA SER A 82 -10.93 -24.60 35.43
C SER A 82 -12.01 -24.89 36.45
#